data_AF-A0A7S1QR58-F1
#
_entry.id   AF-A0A7S1QR58-F1
#
_cell.length_a   1.000
_cell.length_b   1.000
_cell.length_c   1.000
_cell.angle_alpha   90.00
_cell.angle_beta   90.00
_cell.angle_gamma   90.00
#
_symmetry.space_group_name_H-M   'P 1'
#
loop_
_entity.id
_entity.type
_entity.pdbx_description
1 polymer ?
#
loop_
_entity_poly.entity_id
_entity_poly.type
_entity_poly.pdbx_seq_one_letter_code
_entity_poly.pdbx_strand_id
1 'polypeptide(L)'
;NQSGGKGLSMEAPPVPWSLASAVGVSSAAFATLMSQIPLFSDTASRLVPKESYWPVMSRRFPGTQAAMRYKLGDGGNLENTGVLPMLQRGARRIAWFVNTDTGISRSFDFCGAHHIVPGFNFKGLITNQVTDKFGFGHSSRESFLNNNQVFEATEFFPLVCELQKKRDAGKPAVSLRNLTVTPNRWWGIAGGFKVELLVVYNDRCADFESKLPSDTQRELRRGDHFRRFPWFKTVMQNMGRFTSYTSEQVNLLSSQSEYAVRENAELFRGILS
;
A
#
# COMPACT_ATOMS: atom_id res chain seq x y z
N ASN A 1 -24.37 -9.79 1.70
CA ASN A 1 -24.83 -9.02 2.87
C ASN A 1 -24.95 -9.92 4.08
N GLN A 2 -23.89 -10.05 4.88
CA GLN A 2 -23.98 -10.58 6.24
C GLN A 2 -24.39 -9.43 7.16
N SER A 3 -25.62 -8.94 7.02
CA SER A 3 -26.23 -8.20 8.13
C SER A 3 -26.51 -9.26 9.19
N GLY A 4 -25.98 -9.13 10.40
CA GLY A 4 -26.12 -10.10 11.49
C GLY A 4 -27.56 -10.43 11.94
N GLY A 5 -28.58 -10.10 11.14
CA GLY A 5 -29.99 -10.45 11.35
C GLY A 5 -30.56 -9.83 12.62
N LYS A 6 -31.88 -9.62 12.68
CA LYS A 6 -32.54 -9.20 13.93
C LYS A 6 -32.75 -10.37 14.92
N GLY A 7 -31.92 -11.42 14.87
CA GLY A 7 -32.18 -12.63 15.65
C GLY A 7 -31.08 -13.69 15.69
N LEU A 8 -29.84 -13.35 15.33
CA LEU A 8 -28.72 -14.27 15.49
C LEU A 8 -27.96 -13.91 16.77
N SER A 9 -28.08 -14.76 17.78
CA SER A 9 -27.19 -14.72 18.95
C SER A 9 -25.90 -15.43 18.58
N MET A 10 -24.77 -14.72 18.65
CA MET A 10 -23.44 -15.29 18.48
C MET A 10 -22.74 -15.27 19.83
N GLU A 11 -22.30 -16.42 20.32
CA GLU A 11 -21.50 -16.50 21.54
C GLU A 11 -20.21 -15.73 21.35
N ALA A 12 -20.07 -14.61 22.08
CA ALA A 12 -18.86 -13.80 22.03
C ALA A 12 -17.64 -14.67 22.42
N PRO A 13 -16.49 -14.52 21.72
CA PRO A 13 -15.28 -15.22 22.10
C PRO A 13 -14.90 -14.83 23.53
N PRO A 14 -14.35 -15.77 24.32
CA PRO A 14 -14.01 -15.54 25.73
C PRO A 14 -12.98 -14.41 25.94
N VAL A 15 -12.24 -14.05 24.89
CA VAL A 15 -11.37 -12.88 24.85
C VAL A 15 -11.80 -12.00 23.67
N PRO A 16 -12.18 -10.73 23.89
CA PRO A 16 -12.58 -9.84 22.82
C PRO A 16 -11.40 -9.52 21.91
N TRP A 17 -11.66 -9.53 20.60
CA TRP A 17 -10.71 -9.05 19.59
C TRP A 17 -10.52 -7.53 19.73
N SER A 18 -9.38 -7.13 20.29
CA SER A 18 -9.11 -5.71 20.55
C SER A 18 -8.71 -4.96 19.27
N LEU A 19 -8.98 -3.66 19.23
CA LEU A 19 -8.46 -2.79 18.17
C LEU A 19 -6.93 -2.84 18.11
N ALA A 20 -6.25 -2.92 19.27
CA ALA A 20 -4.79 -3.04 19.32
C ALA A 20 -4.30 -4.33 18.63
N SER A 21 -5.00 -5.45 18.83
CA SER A 21 -4.72 -6.71 18.14
C SER A 21 -4.91 -6.57 16.63
N ALA A 22 -6.01 -5.94 16.20
CA ALA A 22 -6.29 -5.69 14.78
C ALA A 22 -5.18 -4.85 14.12
N VAL A 23 -4.77 -3.76 14.76
CA VAL A 23 -3.72 -2.84 14.28
C VAL A 23 -2.35 -3.51 14.26
N GLY A 24 -2.01 -4.31 15.27
CA GLY A 24 -0.73 -5.02 15.31
C GLY A 24 -0.60 -6.09 14.21
N VAL A 25 -1.70 -6.78 13.91
CA VAL A 25 -1.76 -7.80 12.86
C VAL A 25 -1.74 -7.21 11.45
N SER A 26 -2.43 -6.08 11.23
CA SER A 26 -2.56 -5.49 9.88
C SER A 26 -1.22 -5.14 9.24
N SER A 27 -0.18 -4.93 10.06
CA SER A 27 1.17 -4.56 9.65
C SER A 27 2.20 -5.66 9.92
N ALA A 28 1.77 -6.90 10.11
CA ALA A 28 2.63 -8.05 10.39
C ALA A 28 3.33 -8.58 9.12
N ALA A 29 3.88 -7.71 8.27
CA ALA A 29 4.58 -8.07 7.02
C ALA A 29 5.68 -9.13 7.23
N PHE A 30 6.28 -9.13 8.43
CA PHE A 30 7.27 -10.13 8.83
C PHE A 30 6.70 -11.55 8.88
N ALA A 31 5.41 -11.74 9.11
CA ALA A 31 4.77 -13.06 9.15
C ALA A 31 4.93 -13.79 7.81
N THR A 32 4.77 -13.07 6.70
CA THR A 32 4.98 -13.59 5.34
C THR A 32 6.45 -13.97 5.14
N LEU A 33 7.40 -13.07 5.42
CA LEU A 33 8.83 -13.33 5.25
C LEU A 33 9.32 -14.50 6.12
N MET A 34 8.92 -14.54 7.40
CA MET A 34 9.35 -15.57 8.33
C MET A 34 8.81 -16.94 7.95
N SER A 35 7.62 -17.01 7.35
CA SER A 35 7.06 -18.27 6.86
C SER A 35 7.82 -18.87 5.66
N GLN A 36 8.60 -18.05 4.94
CA GLN A 36 9.36 -18.46 3.76
C GLN A 36 10.79 -18.95 4.06
N ILE A 37 11.29 -18.78 5.30
CA ILE A 37 12.64 -19.25 5.67
C ILE A 37 12.54 -20.68 6.25
N PRO A 38 13.10 -21.72 5.60
CA PRO A 38 12.91 -23.13 6.01
C PRO A 38 13.38 -23.40 7.45
N LEU A 39 14.50 -22.78 7.84
CA LEU A 39 15.13 -22.93 9.16
C LEU A 39 14.26 -22.40 10.31
N PHE A 40 13.33 -21.49 9.99
CA PHE A 40 12.41 -20.90 10.96
C PHE A 40 10.98 -21.34 10.72
N SER A 41 10.65 -22.21 9.76
CA SER A 41 9.27 -22.53 9.40
C SER A 41 8.38 -22.89 10.60
N ASP A 42 8.91 -23.64 11.56
CA ASP A 42 8.20 -24.05 12.78
C ASP A 42 8.11 -22.90 13.82
N THR A 43 9.20 -22.16 14.05
CA THR A 43 9.26 -21.00 14.97
C THR A 43 8.48 -19.79 14.43
N ALA A 44 8.58 -19.52 13.14
CA ALA A 44 7.83 -18.52 12.39
C ALA A 44 6.33 -18.79 12.48
N SER A 45 5.90 -20.05 12.40
CA SER A 45 4.48 -20.40 12.58
C SER A 45 3.94 -20.09 13.98
N ARG A 46 4.82 -19.93 14.99
CA ARG A 46 4.50 -19.48 16.35
C ARG A 46 4.48 -17.96 16.48
N LEU A 47 5.22 -17.25 15.61
CA LEU A 47 5.24 -15.78 15.55
C LEU A 47 4.08 -15.20 14.72
N VAL A 48 3.44 -16.00 13.87
CA VAL A 48 2.22 -15.59 13.16
C VAL A 48 1.07 -15.48 14.18
N PRO A 49 0.43 -14.29 14.30
CA PRO A 49 -0.73 -14.10 15.16
C PRO A 49 -1.86 -15.10 14.83
N LYS A 50 -2.47 -15.69 15.85
CA LYS A 50 -3.52 -16.72 15.70
C LYS A 50 -4.69 -16.47 16.60
N GLU A 51 -5.86 -16.36 16.00
CA GLU A 51 -7.04 -15.83 16.69
C GLU A 51 -8.30 -16.58 16.30
N SER A 52 -9.21 -16.72 17.26
CA SER A 52 -10.50 -17.34 17.02
C SER A 52 -11.42 -16.33 16.36
N TYR A 53 -11.87 -16.62 15.14
CA TYR A 53 -12.78 -15.79 14.39
C TYR A 53 -13.91 -16.62 13.79
N TRP A 54 -15.09 -16.04 13.63
CA TRP A 54 -16.18 -16.75 12.97
C TRP A 54 -15.88 -16.87 11.48
N PRO A 55 -16.00 -18.07 10.89
CA PRO A 55 -15.79 -18.24 9.47
C PRO A 55 -16.84 -17.43 8.69
N VAL A 56 -16.40 -16.83 7.57
CA VAL A 56 -17.33 -16.24 6.62
C VAL A 56 -18.23 -17.35 6.07
N MET A 57 -19.55 -17.24 6.31
CA MET A 57 -20.52 -18.19 5.76
C MET A 57 -20.31 -18.35 4.27
N SER A 58 -20.13 -19.59 3.84
CA SER A 58 -19.82 -19.95 2.46
C SER A 58 -20.42 -21.31 2.13
N ARG A 59 -20.32 -21.77 0.87
CA ARG A 59 -20.72 -23.14 0.52
C ARG A 59 -19.96 -24.19 1.32
N ARG A 60 -18.70 -23.90 1.68
CA ARG A 60 -17.84 -24.79 2.48
C ARG A 60 -18.19 -24.75 3.97
N PHE A 61 -18.66 -23.60 4.45
CA PHE A 61 -19.06 -23.37 5.84
C PHE A 61 -20.49 -22.84 5.87
N PRO A 62 -21.52 -23.67 5.59
CA PRO A 62 -22.90 -23.24 5.59
C PRO A 62 -23.42 -23.04 7.02
N GLY A 63 -24.25 -22.01 7.22
CA GLY A 63 -24.91 -21.73 8.50
C GLY A 63 -23.99 -21.17 9.58
N THR A 64 -24.52 -21.08 10.81
CA THR A 64 -23.77 -20.64 11.99
C THR A 64 -22.70 -21.67 12.33
N GLN A 65 -21.48 -21.19 12.52
CA GLN A 65 -20.33 -22.02 12.87
C GLN A 65 -19.72 -21.49 14.17
N ALA A 66 -19.15 -22.40 14.97
CA ALA A 66 -18.29 -22.00 16.08
C ALA A 66 -17.08 -21.21 15.54
N ALA A 67 -16.51 -20.34 16.37
CA ALA A 67 -15.30 -19.63 16.01
C ALA A 67 -14.16 -20.64 15.71
N MET A 68 -13.43 -20.40 14.63
CA MET A 68 -12.30 -21.22 14.20
C MET A 68 -11.01 -20.44 14.37
N ARG A 69 -9.90 -21.15 14.61
CA ARG A 69 -8.59 -20.51 14.78
C ARG A 69 -7.97 -20.18 13.42
N TYR A 70 -7.85 -18.90 13.12
CA TYR A 70 -7.21 -18.39 11.91
C TYR A 70 -5.79 -17.92 12.19
N LYS A 71 -4.89 -18.12 11.22
CA LYS A 71 -3.64 -17.35 11.14
C LYS A 71 -3.99 -16.00 10.52
N LEU A 72 -3.60 -14.93 11.19
CA LEU A 72 -3.79 -13.59 10.68
C LEU A 72 -2.44 -13.04 10.22
N GLY A 73 -2.48 -12.24 9.16
CA GLY A 73 -1.29 -11.69 8.54
C GLY A 73 -1.52 -10.27 8.05
N ASP A 74 -0.49 -9.75 7.41
CA ASP A 74 -0.46 -8.40 6.89
C ASP A 74 -1.58 -8.13 5.87
N GLY A 75 -2.26 -7.01 6.04
CA GLY A 75 -3.37 -6.59 5.19
C GLY A 75 -2.92 -6.25 3.76
N GLY A 76 -1.65 -5.88 3.56
CA GLY A 76 -1.07 -5.52 2.28
C GLY A 76 -1.02 -6.66 1.26
N ASN A 77 -1.19 -7.90 1.71
CA ASN A 77 -1.42 -9.05 0.82
C ASN A 77 -2.79 -8.98 0.12
N LEU A 78 -3.76 -8.27 0.71
CA LEU A 78 -5.08 -7.99 0.15
C LEU A 78 -5.13 -6.60 -0.45
N GLU A 79 -4.67 -5.58 0.26
CA GLU A 79 -4.74 -4.17 -0.10
C GLU A 79 -3.83 -3.35 0.84
N ASN A 80 -2.94 -2.48 0.32
CA ASN A 80 -1.95 -1.75 1.14
C ASN A 80 -2.02 -0.22 1.03
N THR A 81 -3.18 0.37 0.74
CA THR A 81 -3.32 1.79 0.39
C THR A 81 -4.45 2.52 1.11
N GLY A 82 -5.46 1.80 1.61
CA GLY A 82 -6.69 2.37 2.16
C GLY A 82 -7.64 2.97 1.10
N VAL A 83 -7.28 2.98 -0.18
CA VAL A 83 -8.12 3.54 -1.25
C VAL A 83 -9.43 2.75 -1.40
N LEU A 84 -9.36 1.42 -1.43
CA LEU A 84 -10.54 0.58 -1.62
C LEU A 84 -11.60 0.77 -0.52
N PRO A 85 -11.28 0.74 0.79
CA PRO A 85 -12.29 1.01 1.82
C PRO A 85 -12.83 2.44 1.79
N MET A 86 -12.06 3.44 1.33
CA MET A 86 -12.58 4.80 1.12
C MET A 86 -13.60 4.84 -0.03
N LEU A 87 -13.30 4.20 -1.15
CA LEU A 87 -14.21 4.09 -2.29
C LEU A 87 -15.47 3.28 -1.96
N GLN A 88 -15.35 2.22 -1.17
CA GLN A 88 -16.48 1.44 -0.66
C GLN A 88 -17.46 2.31 0.13
N ARG A 89 -16.95 3.30 0.88
CA ARG A 89 -17.75 4.29 1.62
C ARG A 89 -18.21 5.48 0.78
N GLY A 90 -17.91 5.49 -0.52
CA GLY A 90 -18.34 6.55 -1.45
C GLY A 90 -17.53 7.84 -1.36
N ALA A 91 -16.31 7.82 -0.80
CA ALA A 91 -15.45 9.01 -0.77
C ALA A 91 -15.26 9.60 -2.18
N ARG A 92 -15.38 10.92 -2.29
CA ARG A 92 -15.27 11.67 -3.56
C ARG A 92 -13.93 12.38 -3.73
N ARG A 93 -13.19 12.56 -2.64
CA ARG A 93 -11.85 13.15 -2.61
C ARG A 93 -10.96 12.27 -1.76
N ILE A 94 -9.79 11.92 -2.29
CA ILE A 94 -8.84 11.01 -1.64
C ILE A 94 -7.44 11.56 -1.84
N ALA A 95 -6.73 11.80 -0.73
CA ALA A 95 -5.27 11.93 -0.74
C ALA A 95 -4.66 10.56 -0.46
N TRP A 96 -3.94 10.01 -1.44
CA TRP A 96 -3.32 8.71 -1.39
C TRP A 96 -1.80 8.83 -1.34
N PHE A 97 -1.24 8.54 -0.16
CA PHE A 97 0.19 8.47 0.06
C PHE A 97 0.71 7.07 -0.25
N VAL A 98 1.49 6.94 -1.33
CA VAL A 98 2.09 5.68 -1.77
C VAL A 98 3.46 5.53 -1.11
N ASN A 99 3.45 5.09 0.15
CA ASN A 99 4.66 4.85 0.93
C ASN A 99 5.21 3.45 0.63
N THR A 100 6.16 3.38 -0.29
CA THR A 100 6.68 2.11 -0.84
C THR A 100 8.21 2.05 -0.83
N ASP A 101 8.73 0.83 -0.85
CA ASP A 101 10.14 0.49 -1.03
C ASP A 101 10.54 0.33 -2.53
N THR A 102 9.63 0.67 -3.44
CA THR A 102 9.84 0.58 -4.89
C THR A 102 9.61 1.93 -5.54
N GLY A 103 10.68 2.58 -6.02
CA GLY A 103 10.56 3.81 -6.80
C GLY A 103 9.94 3.61 -8.17
N ILE A 104 9.56 4.72 -8.81
CA ILE A 104 9.25 4.72 -10.23
C ILE A 104 10.59 4.53 -10.95
N SER A 105 10.67 3.55 -11.85
CA SER A 105 11.91 3.23 -12.56
C SER A 105 12.39 4.41 -13.42
N ARG A 106 13.72 4.54 -13.51
CA ARG A 106 14.40 5.48 -14.41
C ARG A 106 14.74 4.85 -15.77
N SER A 107 14.71 3.52 -15.86
CA SER A 107 15.03 2.79 -17.09
C SER A 107 13.80 2.48 -17.95
N PHE A 108 12.60 2.78 -17.44
CA PHE A 108 11.35 2.57 -18.16
C PHE A 108 10.67 3.91 -18.39
N ASP A 109 10.27 4.15 -19.64
CA ASP A 109 9.52 5.33 -20.04
C ASP A 109 8.01 5.03 -19.98
N PHE A 110 7.36 5.47 -18.89
CA PHE A 110 5.91 5.33 -18.75
C PHE A 110 5.14 6.33 -19.61
N CYS A 111 5.78 7.36 -20.16
CA CYS A 111 5.15 8.34 -21.02
C CYS A 111 5.00 7.87 -22.46
N GLY A 112 5.99 7.13 -22.98
CA GLY A 112 5.93 6.52 -24.31
C GLY A 112 5.25 5.14 -24.34
N ALA A 113 5.06 4.51 -23.18
CA ALA A 113 4.39 3.23 -23.08
C ALA A 113 2.86 3.40 -23.12
N HIS A 114 2.23 2.95 -24.20
CA HIS A 114 0.77 3.00 -24.37
C HIS A 114 0.12 1.62 -24.55
N HIS A 115 0.92 0.59 -24.81
CA HIS A 115 0.43 -0.76 -25.08
C HIS A 115 1.28 -1.77 -24.33
N ILE A 116 0.69 -2.33 -23.29
CA ILE A 116 1.26 -3.45 -22.56
C ILE A 116 0.52 -4.71 -22.94
N VAL A 117 1.28 -5.76 -23.28
CA VAL A 117 0.75 -7.09 -23.54
C VAL A 117 0.26 -7.74 -22.23
N PRO A 118 -0.80 -8.56 -22.30
CA PRO A 118 -1.20 -9.38 -21.16
C PRO A 118 0.00 -10.14 -20.56
N GLY A 119 0.15 -10.08 -19.24
CA GLY A 119 1.24 -10.76 -18.53
C GLY A 119 2.54 -9.95 -18.37
N PHE A 120 2.58 -8.69 -18.79
CA PHE A 120 3.71 -7.82 -18.50
C PHE A 120 3.95 -7.67 -16.99
N ASN A 121 5.22 -7.67 -16.61
CA ASN A 121 5.63 -7.67 -15.23
C ASN A 121 6.15 -6.29 -14.82
N PHE A 122 5.39 -5.59 -13.98
CA PHE A 122 5.77 -4.30 -13.41
C PHE A 122 6.73 -4.38 -12.22
N LYS A 123 7.10 -5.59 -11.77
CA LYS A 123 7.94 -5.76 -10.59
C LYS A 123 9.25 -4.98 -10.71
N GLY A 124 9.47 -4.08 -9.75
CA GLY A 124 10.66 -3.21 -9.71
C GLY A 124 10.61 -2.01 -10.64
N LEU A 125 9.57 -1.90 -11.50
CA LEU A 125 9.33 -0.71 -12.31
C LEU A 125 8.50 0.34 -11.58
N ILE A 126 7.53 -0.12 -10.79
CA ILE A 126 6.66 0.68 -9.94
C ILE A 126 6.01 -0.26 -8.91
N THR A 127 5.54 0.28 -7.79
CA THR A 127 4.90 -0.53 -6.75
C THR A 127 3.58 -1.16 -7.20
N ASN A 128 3.34 -2.39 -6.75
CA ASN A 128 2.09 -3.11 -7.00
C ASN A 128 0.87 -2.47 -6.34
N GLN A 129 1.09 -1.62 -5.33
CA GLN A 129 0.04 -0.85 -4.66
C GLN A 129 -0.66 0.13 -5.61
N VAL A 130 0.05 0.55 -6.67
CA VAL A 130 -0.52 1.39 -7.74
C VAL A 130 -1.09 0.51 -8.83
N THR A 131 -0.31 -0.44 -9.35
CA THR A 131 -0.68 -1.21 -10.55
C THR A 131 -1.96 -2.03 -10.36
N ASP A 132 -2.21 -2.53 -9.14
CA ASP A 132 -3.38 -3.34 -8.82
C ASP A 132 -4.72 -2.59 -8.96
N LYS A 133 -4.73 -1.28 -8.72
CA LYS A 133 -5.92 -0.43 -8.86
C LYS A 133 -6.36 -0.23 -10.30
N PHE A 134 -5.45 -0.47 -11.25
CA PHE A 134 -5.67 -0.29 -12.68
C PHE A 134 -5.70 -1.63 -13.44
N GLY A 135 -5.95 -2.75 -12.75
CA GLY A 135 -6.14 -4.06 -13.40
C GLY A 135 -4.86 -4.86 -13.65
N PHE A 136 -3.71 -4.38 -13.17
CA PHE A 136 -2.43 -5.08 -13.29
C PHE A 136 -2.01 -5.75 -11.97
N GLY A 137 -2.98 -6.11 -11.14
CA GLY A 137 -2.77 -6.85 -9.91
C GLY A 137 -2.46 -8.32 -10.19
N HIS A 138 -1.58 -8.93 -9.39
CA HIS A 138 -1.27 -10.34 -9.47
C HIS A 138 -1.70 -11.07 -8.20
N SER A 139 -2.04 -12.34 -8.33
CA SER A 139 -2.37 -13.18 -7.19
C SER A 139 -1.45 -14.37 -7.09
N SER A 140 -1.06 -14.65 -5.86
CA SER A 140 -0.32 -15.83 -5.46
C SER A 140 -1.09 -16.57 -4.37
N ARG A 141 -0.52 -17.65 -3.83
CA ARG A 141 -1.09 -18.35 -2.67
C ARG A 141 -1.29 -17.44 -1.45
N GLU A 142 -0.51 -16.38 -1.35
CA GLU A 142 -0.42 -15.51 -0.17
C GLU A 142 -0.90 -14.07 -0.46
N SER A 143 -1.28 -13.75 -1.70
CA SER A 143 -1.63 -12.38 -2.12
C SER A 143 -2.77 -12.38 -3.14
N PHE A 144 -3.73 -11.46 -2.99
CA PHE A 144 -5.00 -11.44 -3.73
C PHE A 144 -5.22 -10.14 -4.52
N LEU A 145 -4.14 -9.48 -4.94
CA LEU A 145 -4.18 -8.13 -5.53
C LEU A 145 -4.87 -8.05 -6.89
N ASN A 146 -5.07 -9.17 -7.59
CA ASN A 146 -5.83 -9.17 -8.85
C ASN A 146 -7.30 -8.75 -8.68
N ASN A 147 -7.82 -8.71 -7.44
CA ASN A 147 -9.18 -8.27 -7.13
C ASN A 147 -9.29 -6.76 -6.90
N ASN A 148 -8.22 -5.98 -7.05
CA ASN A 148 -8.17 -4.59 -6.56
C ASN A 148 -8.46 -3.53 -7.62
N GLN A 149 -8.81 -3.92 -8.85
CA GLN A 149 -9.10 -2.96 -9.90
C GLN A 149 -10.33 -2.12 -9.55
N VAL A 150 -10.17 -0.80 -9.58
CA VAL A 150 -11.23 0.20 -9.36
C VAL A 150 -11.12 1.40 -10.30
N PHE A 151 -10.12 1.39 -11.19
CA PHE A 151 -9.94 2.37 -12.26
C PHE A 151 -9.68 1.65 -13.59
N GLU A 152 -9.97 2.33 -14.70
CA GLU A 152 -9.71 1.82 -16.04
C GLU A 152 -8.21 1.68 -16.30
N ALA A 153 -7.80 0.58 -16.93
CA ALA A 153 -6.38 0.30 -17.19
C ALA A 153 -5.69 1.39 -18.03
N THR A 154 -6.46 2.07 -18.89
CA THR A 154 -5.99 3.17 -19.73
C THR A 154 -5.56 4.41 -18.93
N GLU A 155 -6.03 4.58 -17.69
CA GLU A 155 -5.66 5.70 -16.82
C GLU A 155 -4.31 5.51 -16.11
N PHE A 156 -3.78 4.28 -16.12
CA PHE A 156 -2.53 3.94 -15.43
C PHE A 156 -1.34 4.72 -15.98
N PHE A 157 -1.11 4.64 -17.29
CA PHE A 157 0.05 5.26 -17.92
C PHE A 157 0.05 6.80 -17.84
N PRO A 158 -1.07 7.48 -18.11
CA PRO A 158 -1.16 8.92 -17.89
C PRO A 158 -0.78 9.34 -16.46
N LEU A 159 -1.27 8.61 -15.44
CA LEU A 159 -0.93 8.88 -14.04
C LEU A 159 0.57 8.69 -13.78
N VAL A 160 1.13 7.53 -14.15
CA VAL A 160 2.54 7.23 -13.85
C VAL A 160 3.48 8.13 -14.65
N CYS A 161 3.14 8.47 -15.90
CA CYS A 161 3.89 9.44 -16.68
C CYS A 161 3.94 10.82 -16.00
N GLU A 162 2.84 11.30 -15.42
CA GLU A 162 2.83 12.58 -14.72
C GLU A 162 3.75 12.53 -13.49
N LEU A 163 3.65 11.47 -12.68
CA LEU A 163 4.52 11.26 -11.51
C LEU A 163 6.00 11.17 -11.93
N GLN A 164 6.30 10.44 -13.01
CA GLN A 164 7.64 10.33 -13.59
C GLN A 164 8.18 11.69 -14.02
N LYS A 165 7.39 12.49 -14.76
CA LYS A 165 7.78 13.84 -15.18
C LYS A 165 8.09 14.75 -14.00
N LYS A 166 7.31 14.68 -12.92
CA LYS A 166 7.55 15.47 -11.69
C LYS A 166 8.87 15.07 -11.04
N ARG A 167 9.11 13.78 -10.85
CA ARG A 167 10.38 13.23 -10.33
C ARG A 167 11.57 13.67 -11.17
N ASP A 168 11.47 13.53 -12.50
CA ASP A 168 12.56 13.85 -13.42
C ASP A 168 12.85 15.36 -13.49
N ALA A 169 11.84 16.19 -13.22
CA ALA A 169 11.99 17.63 -13.03
C ALA A 169 12.51 18.01 -11.63
N GLY A 170 12.89 17.04 -10.78
CA GLY A 170 13.40 17.27 -9.42
C GLY A 170 12.32 17.56 -8.36
N LYS A 171 11.04 17.56 -8.75
CA LYS A 171 9.90 17.94 -7.90
C LYS A 171 9.31 16.73 -7.17
N PRO A 172 8.51 16.96 -6.11
CA PRO A 172 7.73 15.89 -5.49
C PRO A 172 6.84 15.20 -6.52
N ALA A 173 6.85 13.86 -6.54
CA ALA A 173 6.00 13.05 -7.40
C ALA A 173 4.55 13.07 -6.92
N VAL A 174 3.85 14.17 -7.21
CA VAL A 174 2.46 14.43 -6.84
C VAL A 174 1.64 14.68 -8.09
N SER A 175 0.50 13.99 -8.23
CA SER A 175 -0.44 14.12 -9.34
C SER A 175 -1.87 14.14 -8.82
N LEU A 176 -2.68 15.06 -9.32
CA LEU A 176 -4.12 15.12 -9.08
C LEU A 176 -4.86 14.59 -10.31
N ARG A 177 -5.69 13.57 -10.13
CA ARG A 177 -6.50 12.97 -11.19
C ARG A 177 -7.96 12.99 -10.83
N ASN A 178 -8.82 13.18 -11.81
CA ASN A 178 -10.25 12.96 -11.67
C ASN A 178 -10.62 11.67 -12.40
N LEU A 179 -10.82 10.58 -11.64
CA LEU A 179 -11.00 9.24 -12.18
C LEU A 179 -12.43 8.76 -11.99
N THR A 180 -12.94 8.04 -12.98
CA THR A 180 -14.20 7.30 -12.83
C THR A 180 -13.91 5.98 -12.12
N VAL A 181 -14.63 5.72 -11.03
CA VAL A 181 -14.53 4.49 -10.26
C VAL A 181 -15.31 3.38 -10.96
N THR A 182 -14.64 2.28 -11.27
CA THR A 182 -15.27 1.10 -11.86
C THR A 182 -15.91 0.23 -10.76
N PRO A 183 -17.01 -0.48 -11.06
CA PRO A 183 -17.64 -1.37 -10.09
C PRO A 183 -16.69 -2.51 -9.72
N ASN A 184 -16.58 -2.82 -8.43
CA ASN A 184 -15.79 -3.94 -7.92
C ASN A 184 -16.62 -4.74 -6.91
N ARG A 185 -17.17 -5.87 -7.37
CA ARG A 185 -18.07 -6.72 -6.55
C ARG A 185 -17.34 -7.45 -5.42
N TRP A 186 -16.05 -7.75 -5.58
CA TRP A 186 -15.25 -8.39 -4.53
C TRP A 186 -15.15 -7.49 -3.30
N TRP A 187 -14.89 -6.20 -3.53
CA TRP A 187 -14.80 -5.19 -2.47
C TRP A 187 -16.15 -4.52 -2.15
N GLY A 188 -17.24 -4.89 -2.81
CA GLY A 188 -18.55 -4.26 -2.62
C GLY A 188 -18.61 -2.79 -3.03
N ILE A 189 -17.78 -2.37 -3.99
CA ILE A 189 -17.73 -1.00 -4.50
C ILE A 189 -18.68 -0.90 -5.69
N ALA A 190 -19.67 0.00 -5.60
CA ALA A 190 -20.69 0.16 -6.63
C ALA A 190 -20.14 0.73 -7.96
N GLY A 191 -19.11 1.57 -7.90
CA GLY A 191 -18.60 2.29 -9.06
C GLY A 191 -19.58 3.31 -9.64
N GLY A 192 -19.29 3.82 -10.84
CA GLY A 192 -20.16 4.75 -11.57
C GLY A 192 -20.12 6.20 -11.08
N PHE A 193 -19.16 6.54 -10.21
CA PHE A 193 -18.95 7.91 -9.72
C PHE A 193 -17.52 8.37 -9.99
N LYS A 194 -17.31 9.68 -9.93
CA LYS A 194 -15.99 10.30 -10.05
C LYS A 194 -15.35 10.52 -8.68
N VAL A 195 -14.03 10.35 -8.64
CA VAL A 195 -13.20 10.64 -7.46
C VAL A 195 -12.04 11.56 -7.87
N GLU A 196 -11.83 12.61 -7.10
CA GLU A 196 -10.61 13.41 -7.13
C GLU A 196 -9.55 12.67 -6.30
N LEU A 197 -8.54 12.15 -6.97
CA LEU A 197 -7.48 11.33 -6.40
C LEU A 197 -6.16 12.09 -6.49
N LEU A 198 -5.68 12.57 -5.35
CA LEU A 198 -4.35 13.15 -5.20
C LEU A 198 -3.37 12.04 -4.83
N VAL A 199 -2.54 11.62 -5.77
CA VAL A 199 -1.52 10.59 -5.56
C VAL A 199 -0.21 11.26 -5.18
N VAL A 200 0.33 10.86 -4.02
CA VAL A 200 1.61 11.33 -3.48
C VAL A 200 2.54 10.13 -3.44
N TYR A 201 3.42 10.00 -4.44
CA TYR A 201 4.32 8.86 -4.56
C TYR A 201 5.64 9.13 -3.83
N ASN A 202 6.06 8.21 -2.97
CA ASN A 202 7.35 8.30 -2.30
C ASN A 202 8.50 8.01 -3.29
N ASP A 203 9.05 9.06 -3.89
CA ASP A 203 10.17 9.01 -4.84
C ASP A 203 11.23 10.08 -4.51
N ARG A 204 12.35 10.06 -5.23
CA ARG A 204 13.42 11.07 -5.12
C ARG A 204 12.90 12.45 -5.50
N CYS A 205 13.35 13.45 -4.75
CA CYS A 205 13.04 14.85 -5.01
C CYS A 205 14.35 15.65 -4.96
N ALA A 206 14.93 15.90 -6.14
CA ALA A 206 16.21 16.59 -6.24
C ALA A 206 16.15 18.01 -5.64
N ASP A 207 15.02 18.70 -5.77
CA ASP A 207 14.81 20.03 -5.19
C ASP A 207 14.93 20.00 -3.67
N PHE A 208 14.29 19.02 -3.01
CA PHE A 208 14.40 18.79 -1.58
C PHE A 208 15.83 18.44 -1.18
N GLU A 209 16.43 17.46 -1.88
CA GLU A 209 17.77 16.96 -1.56
C GLU A 209 18.84 18.05 -1.69
N SER A 210 18.69 18.96 -2.66
CA SER A 210 19.60 20.09 -2.86
C SER A 210 19.59 21.10 -1.71
N LYS A 211 18.49 21.15 -0.95
CA LYS A 211 18.31 22.03 0.23
C LYS A 211 18.84 21.41 1.52
N LEU A 212 19.23 20.13 1.51
CA LEU A 212 19.78 19.46 2.69
C LEU A 212 21.19 19.95 3.03
N PRO A 213 21.62 19.85 4.30
CA PRO A 213 23.01 20.06 4.69
C PRO A 213 24.01 19.26 3.85
N SER A 214 25.19 19.83 3.58
CA SER A 214 26.15 19.26 2.62
C SER A 214 26.66 17.85 3.00
N ASP A 215 26.75 17.57 4.29
CA ASP A 215 27.05 16.25 4.86
C ASP A 215 25.94 15.25 4.58
N THR A 216 24.67 15.62 4.80
CA THR A 216 23.50 14.78 4.48
C THR A 216 23.45 14.47 2.99
N GLN A 217 23.72 15.45 2.12
CA GLN A 217 23.81 15.22 0.69
C GLN A 217 24.94 14.24 0.31
N ARG A 218 26.11 14.34 0.97
CA ARG A 218 27.21 13.38 0.76
C ARG A 218 26.80 11.96 1.19
N GLU A 219 26.14 11.82 2.33
CA GLU A 219 25.66 10.53 2.83
C GLU A 219 24.59 9.93 1.92
N LEU A 220 23.69 10.74 1.35
CA LEU A 220 22.74 10.29 0.34
C LEU A 220 23.40 9.77 -0.94
N ARG A 221 24.52 10.37 -1.37
CA ARG A 221 25.28 9.92 -2.54
C ARG A 221 26.08 8.65 -2.25
N ARG A 222 26.64 8.51 -1.05
CA ARG A 222 27.34 7.29 -0.62
C ARG A 222 26.39 6.12 -0.45
N GLY A 223 25.22 6.37 0.13
CA GLY A 223 24.20 5.36 0.35
C GLY A 223 24.49 4.43 1.52
N ASP A 224 25.33 4.84 2.48
CA ASP A 224 25.67 4.06 3.67
C ASP A 224 24.56 4.19 4.72
N HIS A 225 24.44 5.35 5.35
CA HIS A 225 23.48 5.61 6.43
C HIS A 225 22.03 5.67 5.92
N PHE A 226 21.83 6.25 4.74
CA PHE A 226 20.53 6.42 4.09
C PHE A 226 20.35 5.46 2.90
N ARG A 227 20.87 4.23 3.02
CA ARG A 227 20.78 3.23 1.97
C ARG A 227 19.34 3.06 1.49
N ARG A 228 19.14 3.17 0.17
CA ARG A 228 17.83 3.10 -0.52
C ARG A 228 16.90 4.29 -0.31
N PHE A 229 17.30 5.37 0.37
CA PHE A 229 16.42 6.53 0.54
C PHE A 229 15.83 7.01 -0.81
N PRO A 230 14.51 7.24 -0.90
CA PRO A 230 13.51 7.21 0.19
C PRO A 230 12.77 5.86 0.34
N TRP A 231 13.20 4.83 -0.39
CA TRP A 231 12.59 3.50 -0.50
C TRP A 231 13.13 2.52 0.53
N PHE A 232 13.03 2.88 1.81
CA PHE A 232 13.45 1.99 2.88
C PHE A 232 12.63 0.69 2.87
N LYS A 233 13.30 -0.44 3.13
CA LYS A 233 12.66 -1.74 3.25
C LYS A 233 11.81 -1.80 4.52
N THR A 234 10.72 -2.54 4.50
CA THR A 234 9.91 -2.82 5.71
C THR A 234 10.66 -3.66 6.74
N VAL A 235 11.52 -4.57 6.28
CA VAL A 235 12.28 -5.50 7.12
C VAL A 235 13.76 -5.50 6.73
N MET A 236 14.63 -5.69 7.73
CA MET A 236 16.08 -5.77 7.54
C MET A 236 16.68 -4.58 6.78
N GLN A 237 16.11 -3.38 6.95
CA GLN A 237 16.66 -2.15 6.41
C GLN A 237 18.04 -1.86 7.03
N ASN A 238 18.11 -2.00 8.36
CA ASN A 238 19.30 -1.77 9.17
C ASN A 238 19.76 -3.08 9.82
N MET A 239 21.06 -3.34 9.79
CA MET A 239 21.62 -4.53 10.44
C MET A 239 21.32 -4.52 11.94
N GLY A 240 20.87 -5.65 12.49
CA GLY A 240 20.51 -5.77 13.91
C GLY A 240 19.17 -5.13 14.31
N ARG A 241 18.44 -4.49 13.39
CA ARG A 241 17.09 -3.95 13.61
C ARG A 241 16.12 -4.57 12.61
N PHE A 242 15.24 -5.43 13.11
CA PHE A 242 14.39 -6.24 12.24
C PHE A 242 13.35 -5.40 11.45
N THR A 243 12.67 -4.47 12.11
CA THR A 243 11.59 -3.64 11.51
C THR A 243 11.74 -2.13 11.77
N SER A 244 12.82 -1.69 12.43
CA SER A 244 12.97 -0.30 12.87
C SER A 244 13.94 0.50 12.02
N TYR A 245 13.53 1.74 11.70
CA TYR A 245 14.41 2.77 11.15
C TYR A 245 15.18 3.50 12.24
N THR A 246 16.28 4.15 11.86
CA THR A 246 16.98 5.08 12.76
C THR A 246 16.23 6.41 12.83
N SER A 247 16.50 7.22 13.86
CA SER A 247 15.88 8.53 14.00
C SER A 247 16.18 9.43 12.81
N GLU A 248 17.40 9.37 12.28
CA GLU A 248 17.83 10.13 11.11
C GLU A 248 17.07 9.71 9.85
N GLN A 249 16.87 8.40 9.64
CA GLN A 249 16.07 7.88 8.53
C GLN A 249 14.61 8.36 8.62
N VAL A 250 14.02 8.30 9.82
CA VAL A 250 12.66 8.81 10.06
C VAL A 250 12.58 10.31 9.81
N ASN A 251 13.51 11.09 10.36
CA ASN A 251 13.55 12.54 10.21
C ASN A 251 13.72 12.97 8.75
N LEU A 252 14.60 12.30 7.99
CA LEU A 252 14.82 12.63 6.60
C LEU A 252 13.59 12.30 5.74
N LEU A 253 12.96 11.15 5.96
CA LEU A 253 11.76 10.74 5.23
C LEU A 253 10.55 11.62 5.58
N SER A 254 10.36 11.96 6.86
CA SER A 254 9.30 12.87 7.29
C SER A 254 9.50 14.27 6.73
N SER A 255 10.74 14.79 6.72
CA SER A 255 11.07 16.10 6.14
C SER A 255 10.80 16.15 4.64
N GLN A 256 11.15 15.10 3.88
CA GLN A 256 10.80 15.01 2.46
C GLN A 256 9.28 14.97 2.24
N SER A 257 8.57 14.24 3.09
CA SER A 257 7.11 14.13 3.02
C SER A 257 6.44 15.48 3.33
N GLU A 258 6.91 16.20 4.34
CA GLU A 258 6.46 17.56 4.65
C GLU A 258 6.73 18.50 3.48
N TYR A 259 7.93 18.45 2.90
CA TYR A 259 8.29 19.24 1.72
C TYR A 259 7.33 18.97 0.56
N ALA A 260 7.03 17.70 0.28
CA ALA A 260 6.09 17.32 -0.78
C ALA A 260 4.69 17.92 -0.56
N VAL A 261 4.20 17.92 0.68
CA VAL A 261 2.89 18.53 1.03
C VAL A 261 2.95 20.05 0.87
N ARG A 262 4.00 20.69 1.38
CA ARG A 262 4.13 22.17 1.37
C ARG A 262 4.27 22.73 -0.04
N GLU A 263 5.09 22.12 -0.88
CA GLU A 263 5.25 22.54 -2.28
C GLU A 263 4.00 22.30 -3.14
N ASN A 264 3.05 21.48 -2.64
CA ASN A 264 1.78 21.19 -3.30
C ASN A 264 0.57 21.65 -2.46
N ALA A 265 0.74 22.63 -1.57
CA ALA A 265 -0.26 23.00 -0.57
C ALA A 265 -1.64 23.30 -1.15
N GLU A 266 -1.71 23.95 -2.32
CA GLU A 266 -2.99 24.24 -2.97
C GLU A 266 -3.76 22.98 -3.38
N LEU A 267 -3.07 21.93 -3.86
CA LEU A 267 -3.71 20.66 -4.19
C LEU A 267 -4.29 20.00 -2.93
N PHE A 268 -3.54 20.04 -1.82
CA PHE A 268 -4.01 19.49 -0.54
C PHE A 268 -5.20 20.28 0.02
N ARG A 269 -5.17 21.62 -0.04
CA ARG A 269 -6.32 22.44 0.38
C ARG A 269 -7.56 22.16 -0.46
N GLY A 270 -7.40 21.95 -1.76
CA GLY A 270 -8.52 21.55 -2.64
C GLY A 270 -9.12 20.20 -2.26
N ILE A 271 -8.29 19.21 -1.91
CA ILE A 271 -8.76 17.88 -1.53
C ILE A 271 -9.41 17.85 -0.13
N LEU A 272 -8.92 18.67 0.80
CA LEU A 272 -9.35 18.67 2.21
C LEU A 272 -10.50 19.64 2.53
N SER A 273 -10.92 20.48 1.57
CA SER A 273 -12.06 21.40 1.71
C SER A 273 -13.40 20.74 1.44
#